data_AF-M7MPG3-F1
#
_entry.id   AF-M7MPG3-F1
#
_cell.length_a   1.000
_cell.length_b   1.000
_cell.length_c   1.000
_cell.angle_alpha   90.00
_cell.angle_beta   90.00
_cell.angle_gamma   90.00
#
_symmetry.space_group_name_H-M   'P 1'
#
loop_
_entity.id
_entity.type
_entity.pdbx_description
1 polymer ?
#
loop_
_entity_poly.entity_id
_entity_poly.type
_entity_poly.pdbx_seq_one_letter_code
_entity_poly.pdbx_strand_id
1 'polypeptide(L)'
;MSRSVILGGEIRARDAGGRTRYEWALALAGLLLALVIGLSGGNNLGTFFLAVLVGVAAAAVSSPASIWGGRSPAGLLLERAYFLYRRRTGRNTFDPAAPGTATPPDTKPGRARKRIQDNAPLMVGDVRVIEVPFSIRDNVTIFRQQSGGASYYTVILEVQGAASGVQEEDFEDASHIGWGQVLARCARRTSPVSHVQSFARSVPSDITDHTQWLASYVSPDANDEVLRSYQDLCLEADARAEQHRSYVVLRFNASVVLGRMGTAHGGGLEGTYRAITTEARAVMELAVSLNAITAFRPLDNSLVASLFAHCQDPYSYAIDDYEAASINTVWQHLDANASRHGVQVNGKGFTRVGYIPRDGFEVGELPVQALKHLVSGIYPPVIHSVSWINALEDGQQARVKARRHRTRDYAKKRERAKKGTISDGTDEVMLGASEQRALDLMPGQGHHGASWAAYLSYTVESEDQLESVATHLEAAASNAGVRHIQWLDLKQDLALAVVLPLGRGIRT
;
A
#
# COMPACT_ATOMS: atom_id res chain seq x y z
N MET A 1 28.15 6.50 -10.47
CA MET A 1 28.04 5.94 -9.09
C MET A 1 26.56 5.93 -8.80
N SER A 2 25.90 4.77 -8.88
CA SER A 2 24.46 4.63 -8.68
C SER A 2 24.01 5.31 -7.38
N ARG A 3 23.00 6.17 -7.44
CA ARG A 3 22.50 6.86 -6.25
C ARG A 3 21.87 5.87 -5.29
N SER A 4 22.25 5.97 -4.01
CA SER A 4 21.68 5.17 -2.94
C SER A 4 20.82 6.01 -1.99
N VAL A 5 19.90 5.34 -1.31
CA VAL A 5 19.05 5.90 -0.26
C VAL A 5 19.00 4.95 0.92
N ILE A 6 18.93 5.51 2.12
CA ILE A 6 18.68 4.73 3.33
C ILE A 6 17.18 4.82 3.60
N LEU A 7 16.47 3.69 3.49
CA LEU A 7 15.04 3.66 3.78
C LEU A 7 14.81 3.98 5.26
N GLY A 8 14.15 5.12 5.50
CA GLY A 8 13.73 5.52 6.83
C GLY A 8 12.62 4.60 7.32
N GLY A 9 12.88 3.82 8.35
CA GLY A 9 11.90 2.88 8.91
C GLY A 9 12.58 2.20 10.08
N GLU A 10 11.89 2.03 11.20
CA GLU A 10 12.54 1.40 12.35
C GLU A 10 12.65 -0.11 12.08
N ILE A 11 13.88 -0.63 11.96
CA ILE A 11 14.18 -2.08 11.87
C ILE A 11 13.60 -2.81 13.09
N ARG A 12 13.46 -2.09 14.21
CA ARG A 12 12.77 -2.52 15.40
C ARG A 12 12.00 -1.34 15.98
N ALA A 13 10.71 -1.55 16.27
CA ALA A 13 9.89 -0.55 16.93
C ALA A 13 10.60 -0.02 18.19
N ARG A 14 10.89 1.29 18.23
CA ARG A 14 11.60 1.89 19.35
C ARG A 14 10.70 1.94 20.57
N ASP A 15 9.42 2.30 20.40
CA ASP A 15 8.39 2.23 21.44
C ASP A 15 8.06 0.79 21.80
N ALA A 16 7.62 0.54 23.04
CA ALA A 16 7.49 -0.79 23.62
C ALA A 16 6.63 -1.75 22.76
N GLY A 17 7.34 -2.35 21.79
CA GLY A 17 6.99 -3.50 21.00
C GLY A 17 6.02 -3.30 19.85
N GLY A 18 5.87 -2.15 19.19
CA GLY A 18 4.96 -2.09 18.00
C GLY A 18 3.52 -2.56 18.29
N ARG A 19 3.14 -2.58 19.58
CA ARG A 19 1.92 -3.18 20.07
C ARG A 19 0.74 -2.32 19.65
N THR A 20 -0.29 -2.95 19.12
CA THR A 20 -1.59 -2.31 18.92
C THR A 20 -2.19 -1.88 20.26
N ARG A 21 -3.13 -0.93 20.23
CA ARG A 21 -3.83 -0.47 21.45
C ARG A 21 -4.48 -1.64 22.22
N TYR A 22 -4.93 -2.66 21.50
CA TYR A 22 -5.54 -3.86 22.07
C TYR A 22 -4.50 -4.76 22.75
N GLU A 23 -3.32 -4.93 22.16
CA GLU A 23 -2.22 -5.69 22.78
C GLU A 23 -1.70 -4.98 24.04
N TRP A 24 -1.68 -3.65 24.03
CA TRP A 24 -1.40 -2.86 25.24
C TRP A 24 -2.46 -3.05 26.32
N ALA A 25 -3.74 -2.99 25.95
CA ALA A 25 -4.83 -3.22 26.88
C ALA A 25 -4.76 -4.64 27.47
N LEU A 26 -4.44 -5.65 26.65
CA LEU A 26 -4.29 -7.03 27.08
C LEU A 26 -3.09 -7.21 28.03
N ALA A 27 -1.93 -6.62 27.69
CA ALA A 27 -0.75 -6.65 28.55
C ALA A 27 -1.04 -6.02 29.91
N LEU A 28 -1.72 -4.85 29.91
CA LEU A 28 -2.04 -4.12 31.13
C LEU A 28 -3.10 -4.85 31.96
N ALA A 29 -4.12 -5.44 31.33
CA ALA A 29 -5.12 -6.26 31.99
C ALA A 29 -4.49 -7.50 32.63
N GLY A 30 -3.56 -8.17 31.94
CA GLY A 30 -2.83 -9.31 32.49
C GLY A 30 -1.92 -8.94 33.66
N LEU A 31 -1.23 -7.79 33.59
CA LEU A 31 -0.44 -7.27 34.71
C LEU A 31 -1.30 -6.87 35.91
N LEU A 32 -2.48 -6.29 35.67
CA LEU A 32 -3.44 -6.00 36.74
C LEU A 32 -3.98 -7.28 37.38
N LEU A 33 -4.30 -8.30 36.59
CA LEU A 33 -4.72 -9.60 37.10
C LEU A 33 -3.62 -10.26 37.93
N ALA A 34 -2.38 -10.23 37.47
CA ALA A 34 -1.21 -10.68 38.23
C ALA A 34 -1.08 -9.94 39.56
N LEU A 35 -1.24 -8.61 39.55
CA LEU A 35 -1.21 -7.80 40.77
C LEU A 35 -2.32 -8.21 41.76
N VAL A 36 -3.55 -8.43 41.28
CA VAL A 36 -4.69 -8.86 42.11
C VAL A 36 -4.44 -10.25 42.71
N ILE A 37 -3.89 -11.20 41.95
CA ILE A 37 -3.52 -12.53 42.44
C ILE A 37 -2.42 -12.43 43.51
N GLY A 38 -1.42 -11.57 43.29
CA GLY A 38 -0.34 -11.34 44.24
C GLY A 38 -0.83 -10.72 45.55
N LEU A 39 -1.74 -9.74 45.47
CA LEU A 39 -2.29 -9.07 46.64
C LEU A 39 -3.30 -9.94 47.42
N SER A 40 -4.09 -10.77 46.74
CA SER A 40 -5.08 -11.64 47.40
C SER A 40 -4.47 -12.86 48.09
N GLY A 41 -3.29 -13.30 47.63
CA GLY A 41 -2.58 -14.45 48.17
C GLY A 41 -1.74 -14.20 49.43
N GLY A 42 -1.56 -12.95 49.85
CA GLY A 42 -0.74 -12.60 51.02
C GLY A 42 0.71 -13.08 50.91
N ASN A 43 1.27 -13.65 51.98
CA ASN A 43 2.65 -14.16 52.03
C ASN A 43 2.84 -15.57 51.42
N ASN A 44 1.83 -16.10 50.73
CA ASN A 44 1.96 -17.42 50.12
C ASN A 44 2.85 -17.35 48.87
N LEU A 45 3.99 -18.03 48.93
CA LEU A 45 4.93 -18.14 47.80
C LEU A 45 4.24 -18.68 46.54
N GLY A 46 3.27 -19.59 46.68
CA GLY A 46 2.54 -20.17 45.53
C GLY A 46 1.74 -19.13 44.74
N THR A 47 1.05 -18.22 45.42
CA THR A 47 0.29 -17.15 44.77
C THR A 47 1.19 -16.09 44.15
N PHE A 48 2.37 -15.84 44.74
CA PHE A 48 3.39 -15.00 44.13
C PHE A 48 3.92 -15.60 42.81
N PHE A 49 4.28 -16.88 42.81
CA PHE A 49 4.71 -17.55 41.57
C PHE A 49 3.61 -17.57 40.50
N LEU A 50 2.35 -17.81 40.91
CA LEU A 50 1.22 -17.75 39.99
C LEU A 50 1.02 -16.33 39.41
N ALA A 51 1.12 -15.29 40.24
CA ALA A 51 1.06 -13.90 39.80
C ALA A 51 2.16 -13.57 38.78
N VAL A 52 3.41 -13.95 39.08
CA VAL A 52 4.54 -13.77 38.17
C VAL A 52 4.31 -14.53 36.86
N LEU A 53 3.87 -15.79 36.93
CA LEU A 53 3.58 -16.62 35.76
C LEU A 53 2.52 -15.96 34.87
N VAL A 54 1.40 -15.50 35.44
CA VAL A 54 0.32 -14.82 34.71
C VAL A 54 0.80 -13.52 34.07
N GLY A 55 1.59 -12.72 34.80
CA GLY A 55 2.17 -11.48 34.30
C GLY A 55 3.13 -11.72 33.12
N VAL A 56 4.02 -12.71 33.25
CA VAL A 56 4.97 -13.10 32.19
C VAL A 56 4.24 -13.68 30.99
N ALA A 57 3.24 -14.54 31.19
CA ALA A 57 2.45 -15.11 30.10
C ALA A 57 1.67 -14.03 29.34
N ALA A 58 1.02 -13.09 30.05
CA ALA A 58 0.32 -11.98 29.43
C ALA A 58 1.27 -11.07 28.65
N ALA A 59 2.45 -10.78 29.19
CA ALA A 59 3.48 -10.03 28.49
C ALA A 59 3.99 -10.78 27.24
N ALA A 60 4.21 -12.09 27.33
CA ALA A 60 4.68 -12.91 26.20
C ALA A 60 3.64 -12.97 25.07
N VAL A 61 2.37 -13.24 25.41
CA VAL A 61 1.27 -13.38 24.44
C VAL A 61 0.92 -12.06 23.75
N SER A 62 1.18 -10.92 24.39
CA SER A 62 0.98 -9.58 23.84
C SER A 62 2.24 -8.95 23.23
N SER A 63 3.39 -9.62 23.33
CA SER A 63 4.63 -9.15 22.72
C SER A 63 4.74 -9.67 21.29
N PRO A 64 4.91 -8.79 20.30
CA PRO A 64 5.33 -9.26 18.99
C PRO A 64 6.77 -9.73 19.04
N ALA A 65 7.02 -10.84 18.36
CA ALA A 65 8.31 -11.47 18.27
C ALA A 65 8.66 -11.74 16.80
N SER A 66 9.95 -11.72 16.47
CA SER A 66 10.45 -11.95 15.11
C SER A 66 10.05 -13.31 14.56
N ILE A 67 9.97 -14.35 15.42
CA ILE A 67 9.52 -15.70 15.08
C ILE A 67 8.08 -15.70 14.51
N TRP A 68 7.28 -14.68 14.83
CA TRP A 68 5.88 -14.56 14.43
C TRP A 68 5.67 -13.43 13.40
N GLY A 69 6.72 -13.08 12.64
CA GLY A 69 6.67 -12.00 11.66
C GLY A 69 6.34 -10.64 12.29
N GLY A 70 6.81 -10.38 13.51
CA GLY A 70 6.54 -9.13 14.21
C GLY A 70 5.08 -8.98 14.69
N ARG A 71 4.29 -10.06 14.73
CA ARG A 71 2.95 -10.09 15.33
C ARG A 71 2.98 -10.76 16.70
N SER A 72 2.07 -10.37 17.59
CA SER A 72 1.89 -11.09 18.86
C SER A 72 0.98 -12.30 18.67
N PRO A 73 1.13 -13.38 19.47
CA PRO A 73 0.20 -14.50 19.47
C PRO A 73 -1.26 -14.06 19.70
N ALA A 74 -1.49 -13.07 20.57
CA ALA A 74 -2.81 -12.48 20.75
C ALA A 74 -3.34 -11.81 19.48
N GLY A 75 -2.49 -11.08 18.76
CA GLY A 75 -2.82 -10.47 17.48
C GLY A 75 -3.28 -11.52 16.48
N LEU A 76 -2.52 -12.61 16.31
CA LEU A 76 -2.87 -13.71 15.40
C LEU A 76 -4.20 -14.39 15.77
N LEU A 77 -4.45 -14.60 17.07
CA LEU A 77 -5.72 -15.15 17.54
C LEU A 77 -6.88 -14.19 17.28
N LEU A 78 -6.72 -12.89 17.51
CA LEU A 78 -7.72 -11.88 17.21
C LEU A 78 -8.02 -11.80 15.71
N GLU A 79 -7.00 -11.89 14.86
CA GLU A 79 -7.16 -11.92 13.40
C GLU A 79 -7.96 -13.14 12.95
N ARG A 80 -7.61 -14.32 13.46
CA ARG A 80 -8.34 -15.56 13.17
C ARG A 80 -9.77 -15.50 13.70
N ALA A 81 -9.99 -15.01 14.92
CA ALA A 81 -11.32 -14.83 15.50
C ALA A 81 -12.16 -13.84 14.68
N TYR A 82 -11.55 -12.75 14.22
CA TYR A 82 -12.22 -11.77 13.37
C TYR A 82 -12.56 -12.33 11.99
N PHE A 83 -11.67 -13.10 11.37
CA PHE A 83 -11.96 -13.84 10.13
C PHE A 83 -13.14 -14.80 10.31
N LEU A 84 -13.14 -15.62 11.38
CA LEU A 84 -14.24 -16.53 11.67
C LEU A 84 -15.56 -15.79 11.93
N TYR A 85 -15.51 -14.65 12.63
CA TYR A 85 -16.68 -13.81 12.84
C TYR A 85 -17.24 -13.28 11.51
N ARG A 86 -16.38 -12.80 10.61
CA ARG A 86 -16.80 -12.31 9.29
C ARG A 86 -17.33 -13.43 8.40
N ARG A 87 -16.72 -14.61 8.42
CA ARG A 87 -17.23 -15.81 7.75
C ARG A 87 -18.63 -16.20 8.25
N ARG A 88 -18.83 -16.22 9.58
CA ARG A 88 -20.15 -16.52 10.19
C ARG A 88 -21.21 -15.47 9.89
N THR A 89 -20.81 -14.22 9.63
CA THR A 89 -21.73 -13.10 9.35
C THR A 89 -21.87 -12.79 7.86
N GLY A 90 -21.27 -13.60 6.97
CA GLY A 90 -21.31 -13.37 5.52
C GLY A 90 -20.56 -12.12 5.05
N ARG A 91 -19.67 -11.55 5.88
CA ARG A 91 -18.92 -10.31 5.58
C ARG A 91 -17.59 -10.53 4.84
N ASN A 92 -17.23 -11.78 4.59
CA ASN A 92 -16.06 -12.16 3.79
C ASN A 92 -16.37 -12.26 2.29
N THR A 93 -17.64 -12.11 1.93
CA THR A 93 -18.14 -12.14 0.56
C THR A 93 -18.78 -10.80 0.26
N PHE A 94 -18.48 -10.24 -0.91
CA PHE A 94 -19.18 -9.09 -1.44
C PHE A 94 -19.83 -9.47 -2.75
N ASP A 95 -21.13 -9.19 -2.86
CA ASP A 95 -21.91 -9.47 -4.07
C ASP A 95 -22.53 -8.16 -4.59
N PRO A 96 -22.10 -7.67 -5.77
CA PRO A 96 -22.60 -6.43 -6.35
C PRO A 96 -24.07 -6.53 -6.79
N ALA A 97 -24.58 -7.74 -7.08
CA ALA A 97 -25.97 -7.95 -7.50
C ALA A 97 -26.96 -7.84 -6.33
N ALA A 98 -26.46 -7.75 -5.09
CA ALA A 98 -27.28 -7.73 -3.91
C ALA A 98 -26.92 -6.58 -2.95
N PRO A 99 -27.09 -5.31 -3.36
CA PRO A 99 -27.00 -4.18 -2.44
C PRO A 99 -28.10 -4.31 -1.37
N GLY A 100 -27.76 -4.94 -0.24
CA GLY A 100 -28.63 -5.05 0.94
C GLY A 100 -29.03 -6.45 1.42
N THR A 101 -28.48 -7.56 0.90
CA THR A 101 -28.86 -8.93 1.36
C THR A 101 -27.92 -9.56 2.39
N ALA A 102 -26.87 -8.86 2.84
CA ALA A 102 -26.16 -9.24 4.05
C ALA A 102 -27.13 -9.11 5.24
N THR A 103 -27.90 -10.18 5.46
CA THR A 103 -28.87 -10.28 6.54
C THR A 103 -28.04 -10.29 7.82
N PRO A 104 -28.13 -9.25 8.67
CA PRO A 104 -27.46 -9.30 9.96
C PRO A 104 -28.05 -10.49 10.71
N PRO A 105 -27.27 -11.24 11.50
CA PRO A 105 -27.86 -12.17 12.45
C PRO A 105 -28.90 -11.41 13.29
N ASP A 106 -30.10 -11.97 13.40
CA ASP A 106 -31.28 -11.39 14.06
C ASP A 106 -30.91 -10.68 15.38
N THR A 107 -30.67 -9.37 15.30
CA THR A 107 -30.53 -8.54 16.50
C THR A 107 -31.89 -7.94 16.83
N LYS A 108 -32.36 -8.26 18.04
CA LYS A 108 -33.62 -7.85 18.68
C LYS A 108 -34.16 -6.48 18.21
N PRO A 109 -35.49 -6.36 18.04
CA PRO A 109 -36.13 -5.15 17.54
C PRO A 109 -35.93 -4.02 18.56
N GLY A 110 -35.23 -2.95 18.17
CA GLY A 110 -35.03 -1.83 19.10
C GLY A 110 -34.19 -0.66 18.60
N ARG A 111 -33.44 -0.78 17.50
CA ARG A 111 -32.78 0.37 16.87
C ARG A 111 -32.57 0.09 15.39
N ALA A 112 -33.38 0.71 14.54
CA ALA A 112 -33.11 0.78 13.12
C ALA A 112 -31.77 1.50 12.92
N ARG A 113 -30.67 0.73 12.82
CA ARG A 113 -29.40 1.26 12.33
C ARG A 113 -29.67 1.70 10.89
N LYS A 114 -29.46 3.00 10.64
CA LYS A 114 -29.53 3.62 9.32
C LYS A 114 -28.86 2.69 8.30
N ARG A 115 -29.65 2.11 7.36
CA ARG A 115 -29.14 1.23 6.30
C ARG A 115 -28.03 1.98 5.58
N ILE A 116 -26.80 1.49 5.66
CA ILE A 116 -25.74 1.93 4.75
C ILE A 116 -26.06 1.23 3.44
N GLN A 117 -26.24 2.00 2.38
CA GLN A 117 -26.36 1.43 1.03
C GLN A 117 -24.96 0.92 0.69
N ASP A 118 -24.73 -0.39 0.78
CA ASP A 118 -23.44 -1.01 0.52
C ASP A 118 -23.17 -1.00 -1.00
N ASN A 119 -22.89 0.19 -1.53
CA ASN A 119 -22.52 0.41 -2.94
C ASN A 119 -21.07 0.04 -3.23
N ALA A 120 -20.31 -0.35 -2.20
CA ALA A 120 -18.92 -0.73 -2.30
C ALA A 120 -18.56 -1.81 -1.26
N PRO A 121 -17.52 -2.61 -1.52
CA PRO A 121 -17.03 -3.60 -0.57
C PRO A 121 -16.62 -3.02 0.79
N LEU A 122 -16.65 -3.86 1.83
CA LEU A 122 -16.35 -3.48 3.21
C LEU A 122 -15.00 -2.76 3.36
N MET A 123 -13.99 -3.14 2.59
CA MET A 123 -12.66 -2.56 2.66
C MET A 123 -12.57 -1.13 2.13
N VAL A 124 -13.49 -0.75 1.24
CA VAL A 124 -13.62 0.60 0.68
C VAL A 124 -14.36 1.49 1.67
N GLY A 125 -15.48 0.99 2.22
CA GLY A 125 -16.37 1.75 3.09
C GLY A 125 -17.29 2.69 2.31
N ASP A 126 -17.78 3.75 2.95
CA ASP A 126 -18.64 4.73 2.27
C ASP A 126 -17.79 5.54 1.26
N VAL A 127 -18.16 5.43 -0.01
CA VAL A 127 -17.49 6.09 -1.13
C VAL A 127 -18.51 6.88 -1.94
N ARG A 128 -18.19 8.15 -2.18
CA ARG A 128 -18.90 8.99 -3.13
C ARG A 128 -17.96 9.40 -4.23
N VAL A 129 -18.42 9.28 -5.45
CA VAL A 129 -17.64 9.58 -6.64
C VAL A 129 -18.25 10.79 -7.32
N ILE A 130 -17.41 11.74 -7.70
CA ILE A 130 -17.80 12.92 -8.47
C ILE A 130 -16.76 13.16 -9.55
N GLU A 131 -17.21 13.50 -10.74
CA GLU A 131 -16.34 13.91 -11.83
C GLU A 131 -16.36 15.44 -11.94
N VAL A 132 -15.18 16.04 -12.08
CA VAL A 132 -14.99 17.49 -12.04
C VAL A 132 -14.00 17.88 -13.14
N PRO A 133 -14.18 19.05 -13.79
CA PRO A 133 -13.21 19.54 -14.78
C PRO A 133 -11.80 19.66 -14.20
N PHE A 134 -10.84 19.03 -14.86
CA PHE A 134 -9.41 19.08 -14.53
C PHE A 134 -8.64 19.99 -15.48
N SER A 135 -9.03 20.10 -16.73
CA SER A 135 -8.52 21.08 -17.67
C SER A 135 -9.68 21.57 -18.55
N ILE A 136 -9.39 22.28 -19.64
CA ILE A 136 -10.41 22.61 -20.64
C ILE A 136 -10.89 21.34 -21.37
N ARG A 137 -10.04 20.31 -21.46
CA ARG A 137 -10.29 19.09 -22.24
C ARG A 137 -10.48 17.84 -21.40
N ASP A 138 -9.96 17.85 -20.17
CA ASP A 138 -9.91 16.67 -19.32
C ASP A 138 -10.76 16.85 -18.08
N ASN A 139 -11.40 15.76 -17.66
CA ASN A 139 -12.04 15.65 -16.36
C ASN A 139 -11.19 14.79 -15.42
N VAL A 140 -11.49 14.89 -14.14
CA VAL A 140 -10.92 13.99 -13.13
C VAL A 140 -11.99 13.50 -12.18
N THR A 141 -11.86 12.25 -11.79
CA THR A 141 -12.69 11.63 -10.78
C THR A 141 -12.11 11.86 -9.39
N ILE A 142 -12.94 12.43 -8.51
CA ILE A 142 -12.64 12.62 -7.09
C ILE A 142 -13.45 11.61 -6.29
N PHE A 143 -12.74 10.76 -5.54
CA PHE A 143 -13.36 9.87 -4.55
C PHE A 143 -13.37 10.56 -3.20
N ARG A 144 -14.55 10.70 -2.61
CA ARG A 144 -14.69 11.03 -1.18
C ARG A 144 -14.95 9.76 -0.41
N GLN A 145 -14.03 9.40 0.47
CA GLN A 145 -14.11 8.17 1.26
C GLN A 145 -14.25 8.46 2.75
N GLN A 146 -15.03 7.64 3.44
CA GLN A 146 -15.14 7.66 4.89
C GLN A 146 -15.14 6.22 5.44
N SER A 147 -14.09 5.89 6.19
CA SER A 147 -13.94 4.55 6.78
C SER A 147 -13.49 4.64 8.23
N GLY A 148 -14.45 4.73 9.15
CA GLY A 148 -14.22 4.69 10.59
C GLY A 148 -13.45 5.89 11.18
N GLY A 149 -13.17 6.92 10.38
CA GLY A 149 -12.44 8.13 10.76
C GLY A 149 -12.89 9.34 9.95
N ALA A 150 -12.06 10.40 9.94
CA ALA A 150 -12.31 11.59 9.14
C ALA A 150 -12.39 11.25 7.64
N SER A 151 -13.30 11.91 6.93
CA SER A 151 -13.39 11.75 5.48
C SER A 151 -12.14 12.31 4.79
N TYR A 152 -11.74 11.68 3.70
CA TYR A 152 -10.66 12.15 2.85
C TYR A 152 -11.07 12.05 1.39
N TYR A 153 -10.34 12.76 0.53
CA TYR A 153 -10.54 12.78 -0.90
C TYR A 153 -9.33 12.17 -1.60
N THR A 154 -9.54 11.47 -2.71
CA THR A 154 -8.46 10.97 -3.56
C THR A 154 -8.68 11.29 -5.01
N VAL A 155 -7.58 11.62 -5.68
CA VAL A 155 -7.48 11.83 -7.12
C VAL A 155 -6.42 10.89 -7.67
N ILE A 156 -6.71 10.25 -8.79
CA ILE A 156 -5.82 9.30 -9.47
C ILE A 156 -5.37 9.93 -10.78
N LEU A 157 -4.06 9.90 -11.02
CA LEU A 157 -3.43 10.36 -12.25
C LEU A 157 -2.55 9.24 -12.78
N GLU A 158 -2.70 8.89 -14.04
CA GLU A 158 -1.74 8.04 -14.75
C GLU A 158 -0.51 8.89 -15.03
N VAL A 159 0.67 8.31 -14.85
CA VAL A 159 1.95 9.00 -15.04
C VAL A 159 2.84 8.20 -15.96
N GLN A 160 3.59 8.92 -16.78
CA GLN A 160 4.63 8.35 -17.61
C GLN A 160 5.99 8.69 -16.99
N GLY A 161 6.79 7.65 -16.73
CA GLY A 161 8.18 7.80 -16.32
C GLY A 161 9.08 8.25 -17.48
N ALA A 162 10.37 8.39 -17.22
CA ALA A 162 11.35 8.46 -18.29
C ALA A 162 11.33 7.14 -19.08
N ALA A 163 11.43 7.22 -20.42
CA ALA A 163 11.44 6.04 -21.27
C ALA A 163 12.60 5.11 -20.88
N SER A 164 12.36 3.80 -20.80
CA SER A 164 13.42 2.83 -20.58
C SER A 164 14.18 2.62 -21.89
N GLY A 165 15.51 2.77 -21.86
CA GLY A 165 16.41 2.59 -22.99
C GLY A 165 17.86 2.71 -22.52
N VAL A 166 18.84 2.61 -23.44
CA VAL A 166 20.24 2.89 -23.10
C VAL A 166 20.36 4.39 -22.82
N GLN A 167 20.30 4.76 -21.55
CA GLN A 167 20.54 6.10 -21.06
C GLN A 167 21.80 6.10 -20.19
N GLU A 168 22.46 7.24 -20.11
CA GLU A 168 23.52 7.42 -19.12
C GLU A 168 22.92 7.29 -17.72
N GLU A 169 23.58 6.52 -16.85
CA GLU A 169 23.12 6.18 -15.48
C GLU A 169 22.73 7.43 -14.66
N ASP A 170 23.44 8.54 -14.87
CA ASP A 170 23.18 9.82 -14.18
C ASP A 170 21.82 10.47 -14.56
N PHE A 171 21.30 10.18 -15.76
CA PHE A 171 20.02 10.72 -16.24
C PHE A 171 18.83 9.93 -15.67
N GLU A 172 18.98 8.62 -15.48
CA GLU A 172 17.95 7.77 -14.88
C GLU A 172 17.66 8.17 -13.42
N ASP A 173 18.71 8.45 -12.66
CA ASP A 173 18.64 8.80 -11.24
C ASP A 173 18.06 10.22 -10.99
N ALA A 174 18.08 11.10 -11.99
CA ALA A 174 17.57 12.47 -11.87
C ALA A 174 16.07 12.51 -11.56
N SER A 175 15.30 11.58 -12.13
CA SER A 175 13.85 11.46 -11.91
C SER A 175 13.50 11.23 -10.44
N HIS A 176 14.32 10.44 -9.74
CA HIS A 176 14.16 10.16 -8.31
C HIS A 176 14.39 11.40 -7.44
N ILE A 177 15.33 12.28 -7.81
CA ILE A 177 15.56 13.56 -7.11
C ILE A 177 14.34 14.46 -7.26
N GLY A 178 13.88 14.62 -8.51
CA GLY A 178 12.71 15.44 -8.82
C GLY A 178 11.49 14.95 -8.04
N TRP A 179 11.28 13.63 -7.98
CA TRP A 179 10.19 13.04 -7.20
C TRP A 179 10.32 13.32 -5.70
N GLY A 180 11.53 13.23 -5.13
CA GLY A 180 11.79 13.61 -3.75
C GLY A 180 11.42 15.07 -3.43
N GLN A 181 11.68 15.98 -4.37
CA GLN A 181 11.31 17.40 -4.24
C GLN A 181 9.79 17.63 -4.37
N VAL A 182 9.10 16.87 -5.22
CA VAL A 182 7.62 16.87 -5.31
C VAL A 182 7.01 16.44 -3.99
N LEU A 183 7.50 15.34 -3.40
CA LEU A 183 7.03 14.86 -2.09
C LEU A 183 7.30 15.89 -0.98
N ALA A 184 8.46 16.54 -1.00
CA ALA A 184 8.78 17.62 -0.07
C ALA A 184 7.82 18.82 -0.22
N ARG A 185 7.43 19.21 -1.44
CA ARG A 185 6.41 20.25 -1.68
C ARG A 185 5.04 19.86 -1.13
N CYS A 186 4.66 18.59 -1.26
CA CYS A 186 3.40 18.06 -0.74
C CYS A 186 3.42 17.97 0.80
N ALA A 187 4.58 17.77 1.42
CA ALA A 187 4.72 17.68 2.87
C ALA A 187 4.80 19.05 3.58
N ARG A 188 4.64 20.16 2.86
CA ARG A 188 4.59 21.50 3.46
C ARG A 188 3.31 21.68 4.26
N ARG A 189 3.39 22.43 5.37
CA ARG A 189 2.24 22.76 6.22
C ARG A 189 1.10 23.48 5.48
N THR A 190 1.42 24.13 4.37
CA THR A 190 0.45 24.83 3.50
C THR A 190 -0.18 23.94 2.44
N SER A 191 0.34 22.73 2.22
CA SER A 191 -0.27 21.80 1.26
C SER A 191 -1.40 21.01 1.94
N PRO A 192 -2.52 20.80 1.24
CA PRO A 192 -3.59 19.94 1.72
C PRO A 192 -3.32 18.45 1.44
N VAL A 193 -2.27 18.10 0.69
CA VAL A 193 -1.90 16.71 0.40
C VAL A 193 -1.38 16.05 1.67
N SER A 194 -1.98 14.91 1.99
CA SER A 194 -1.66 14.13 3.19
C SER A 194 -0.92 12.84 2.87
N HIS A 195 -1.26 12.20 1.75
CA HIS A 195 -0.59 11.00 1.29
C HIS A 195 -0.39 11.05 -0.22
N VAL A 196 0.68 10.39 -0.67
CA VAL A 196 0.96 10.12 -2.08
C VAL A 196 1.17 8.62 -2.22
N GLN A 197 0.34 7.96 -3.02
CA GLN A 197 0.53 6.56 -3.39
C GLN A 197 1.12 6.50 -4.79
N SER A 198 2.26 5.84 -4.92
CA SER A 198 2.80 5.39 -6.20
C SER A 198 2.31 3.97 -6.42
N PHE A 199 1.55 3.76 -7.49
CA PHE A 199 0.91 2.48 -7.80
C PHE A 199 1.37 2.04 -9.19
N ALA A 200 2.01 0.87 -9.28
CA ALA A 200 2.40 0.26 -10.55
C ALA A 200 1.59 -1.02 -10.75
N ARG A 201 1.10 -1.22 -11.98
CA ARG A 201 0.43 -2.45 -12.43
C ARG A 201 1.23 -3.01 -13.59
N SER A 202 1.62 -4.27 -13.46
CA SER A 202 2.30 -5.02 -14.51
C SER A 202 1.37 -6.11 -15.01
N VAL A 203 1.22 -6.18 -16.33
CA VAL A 203 0.44 -7.20 -17.02
C VAL A 203 1.27 -7.78 -18.16
N PRO A 204 1.10 -9.05 -18.52
CA PRO A 204 1.62 -9.57 -19.78
C PRO A 204 1.19 -8.65 -20.93
N SER A 205 2.11 -8.36 -21.83
CA SER A 205 1.81 -7.56 -23.02
C SER A 205 0.83 -8.31 -23.91
N ASP A 206 -0.16 -7.62 -24.46
CA ASP A 206 -1.03 -8.18 -25.48
C ASP A 206 -0.45 -7.89 -26.86
N ILE A 207 -0.04 -8.91 -27.60
CA ILE A 207 0.45 -8.76 -28.98
C ILE A 207 -0.67 -8.80 -30.03
N THR A 208 -1.94 -8.93 -29.64
CA THR A 208 -3.08 -9.11 -30.56
C THR A 208 -3.11 -8.03 -31.64
N ASP A 209 -2.98 -6.75 -31.27
CA ASP A 209 -2.94 -5.64 -32.23
C ASP A 209 -1.81 -5.78 -33.25
N HIS A 210 -0.63 -6.19 -32.80
CA HIS A 210 0.51 -6.43 -33.67
C HIS A 210 0.27 -7.61 -34.62
N THR A 211 -0.32 -8.70 -34.13
CA THR A 211 -0.66 -9.86 -34.97
C THR A 211 -1.74 -9.54 -36.00
N GLN A 212 -2.75 -8.74 -35.65
CA GLN A 212 -3.78 -8.26 -36.57
C GLN A 212 -3.21 -7.33 -37.64
N TRP A 213 -2.33 -6.42 -37.23
CA TRP A 213 -1.57 -5.58 -38.15
C TRP A 213 -0.74 -6.46 -39.09
N LEU A 214 0.04 -7.39 -38.57
CA LEU A 214 0.87 -8.28 -39.40
C LEU A 214 0.02 -9.03 -40.44
N ALA A 215 -1.11 -9.60 -40.03
CA ALA A 215 -2.03 -10.30 -40.94
C ALA A 215 -2.54 -9.41 -42.10
N SER A 216 -2.63 -8.10 -41.88
CA SER A 216 -3.10 -7.12 -42.88
C SER A 216 -2.00 -6.62 -43.82
N TYR A 217 -0.73 -6.76 -43.45
CA TYR A 217 0.41 -6.18 -44.15
C TYR A 217 1.42 -7.22 -44.70
N VAL A 218 1.23 -8.50 -44.41
CA VAL A 218 2.03 -9.58 -45.01
C VAL A 218 1.72 -9.69 -46.52
N SER A 219 2.79 -9.71 -47.32
CA SER A 219 2.68 -9.96 -48.76
C SER A 219 2.17 -11.39 -49.01
N PRO A 220 1.26 -11.60 -49.98
CA PRO A 220 0.86 -12.94 -50.40
C PRO A 220 2.02 -13.82 -50.88
N ASP A 221 3.11 -13.19 -51.36
CA ASP A 221 4.31 -13.86 -51.86
C ASP A 221 5.41 -14.02 -50.79
N ALA A 222 5.10 -13.75 -49.51
CA ALA A 222 6.07 -13.87 -48.44
C ALA A 222 6.52 -15.32 -48.27
N ASN A 223 7.82 -15.52 -48.03
CA ASN A 223 8.38 -16.85 -47.83
C ASN A 223 7.86 -17.46 -46.51
N ASP A 224 7.32 -18.68 -46.59
CA ASP A 224 6.75 -19.41 -45.44
C ASP A 224 7.72 -19.60 -44.27
N GLU A 225 9.01 -19.78 -44.53
CA GLU A 225 10.03 -19.93 -43.47
C GLU A 225 10.25 -18.63 -42.71
N VAL A 226 10.22 -17.49 -43.42
CA VAL A 226 10.34 -16.16 -42.80
C VAL A 226 9.11 -15.85 -41.95
N LEU A 227 7.91 -16.20 -42.45
CA LEU A 227 6.67 -16.04 -41.70
C LEU A 227 6.66 -16.88 -40.42
N ARG A 228 7.07 -18.15 -40.50
CA ARG A 228 7.20 -19.01 -39.32
C ARG A 228 8.23 -18.47 -38.34
N SER A 229 9.42 -18.10 -38.81
CA SER A 229 10.46 -17.52 -37.95
C SER A 229 9.98 -16.24 -37.25
N TYR A 230 9.18 -15.41 -37.92
CA TYR A 230 8.62 -14.20 -37.31
C TYR A 230 7.50 -14.52 -36.32
N GLN A 231 6.63 -15.49 -36.64
CA GLN A 231 5.60 -15.98 -35.70
C GLN A 231 6.23 -16.56 -34.43
N ASP A 232 7.28 -17.37 -34.56
CA ASP A 232 8.04 -17.90 -33.43
C ASP A 232 8.63 -16.77 -32.58
N LEU A 233 9.17 -15.72 -33.22
CA LEU A 233 9.66 -14.54 -32.53
C LEU A 233 8.54 -13.78 -31.80
N CYS A 234 7.35 -13.63 -32.41
CA CYS A 234 6.20 -13.00 -31.77
C CYS A 234 5.73 -13.79 -30.55
N LEU A 235 5.63 -15.12 -30.65
CA LEU A 235 5.27 -15.99 -29.52
C LEU A 235 6.33 -15.93 -28.41
N GLU A 236 7.61 -15.88 -28.80
CA GLU A 236 8.72 -15.76 -27.87
C GLU A 236 8.73 -14.42 -27.13
N ALA A 237 8.40 -13.33 -27.84
CA ALA A 237 8.26 -12.00 -27.30
C ALA A 237 7.05 -11.90 -26.38
N ASP A 238 5.88 -12.42 -26.79
CA ASP A 238 4.64 -12.45 -26.01
C ASP A 238 4.83 -13.13 -24.65
N ALA A 239 5.50 -14.28 -24.63
CA ALA A 239 5.77 -15.03 -23.41
C ALA A 239 6.68 -14.29 -22.40
N ARG A 240 7.33 -13.19 -22.81
CA ARG A 240 8.28 -12.42 -21.97
C ARG A 240 7.92 -10.95 -21.83
N ALA A 241 7.06 -10.42 -22.69
CA ALA A 241 6.76 -9.00 -22.73
C ALA A 241 5.79 -8.64 -21.60
N GLU A 242 6.11 -7.56 -20.88
CA GLU A 242 5.25 -6.99 -19.87
C GLU A 242 4.93 -5.53 -20.22
N GLN A 243 3.69 -5.15 -19.98
CA GLN A 243 3.26 -3.76 -19.99
C GLN A 243 3.19 -3.25 -18.55
N HIS A 244 3.87 -2.15 -18.28
CA HIS A 244 3.88 -1.50 -16.97
C HIS A 244 3.12 -0.19 -17.01
N ARG A 245 2.07 -0.09 -16.19
CA ARG A 245 1.23 1.11 -16.06
C ARG A 245 1.45 1.72 -14.68
N SER A 246 1.76 3.01 -14.63
CA SER A 246 2.09 3.72 -13.39
C SER A 246 1.06 4.81 -13.09
N TYR A 247 0.67 4.89 -11.82
CA TYR A 247 -0.33 5.81 -11.32
C TYR A 247 0.15 6.50 -10.04
N VAL A 248 -0.22 7.76 -9.89
CA VAL A 248 -0.04 8.54 -8.67
C VAL A 248 -1.41 8.87 -8.10
N VAL A 249 -1.62 8.52 -6.83
CA VAL A 249 -2.83 8.88 -6.09
C VAL A 249 -2.49 9.94 -5.06
N LEU A 250 -3.13 11.09 -5.19
CA LEU A 250 -3.02 12.19 -4.22
C LEU A 250 -4.20 12.10 -3.25
N ARG A 251 -3.89 12.02 -1.95
CA ARG A 251 -4.91 11.98 -0.89
C ARG A 251 -4.95 13.28 -0.11
N PHE A 252 -6.15 13.86 0.00
CA PHE A 252 -6.44 15.08 0.72
C PHE A 252 -7.33 14.77 1.93
N ASN A 253 -6.79 14.87 3.14
CA ASN A 253 -7.62 14.74 4.34
C ASN A 253 -8.48 16.01 4.50
N ALA A 254 -9.67 15.87 5.09
CA ALA A 254 -10.51 17.01 5.49
C ALA A 254 -9.82 17.85 6.59
N SER A 255 -8.87 18.69 6.17
CA SER A 255 -8.02 19.51 7.02
C SER A 255 -8.44 20.98 6.99
N VAL A 256 -7.95 21.75 7.97
CA VAL A 256 -8.17 23.21 8.01
C VAL A 256 -7.58 23.89 6.76
N VAL A 257 -6.45 23.38 6.25
CA VAL A 257 -5.80 23.90 5.03
C VAL A 257 -6.70 23.71 3.82
N LEU A 258 -7.20 22.48 3.61
CA LEU A 258 -8.12 22.19 2.52
C LEU A 258 -9.41 23.01 2.64
N GLY A 259 -9.95 23.16 3.85
CA GLY A 259 -11.13 23.99 4.10
C GLY A 259 -10.92 25.46 3.72
N ARG A 260 -9.77 26.05 4.06
CA ARG A 260 -9.43 27.44 3.68
C ARG A 260 -9.29 27.60 2.17
N MET A 261 -8.63 26.66 1.51
CA MET A 261 -8.53 26.66 0.04
C MET A 261 -9.92 26.52 -0.60
N GLY A 262 -10.76 25.62 -0.08
CA GLY A 262 -12.13 25.46 -0.55
C GLY A 262 -12.96 26.74 -0.42
N THR A 263 -12.84 27.47 0.70
CA THR A 263 -13.48 28.79 0.87
C THR A 263 -12.98 29.82 -0.14
N ALA A 264 -11.68 29.85 -0.42
CA ALA A 264 -11.10 30.76 -1.42
C ALA A 264 -11.61 30.48 -2.84
N HIS A 265 -12.00 29.23 -3.14
CA HIS A 265 -12.58 28.82 -4.41
C HIS A 265 -14.12 28.85 -4.44
N GLY A 266 -14.76 29.63 -3.56
CA GLY A 266 -16.21 29.84 -3.55
C GLY A 266 -16.97 29.09 -2.45
N GLY A 267 -16.29 28.28 -1.64
CA GLY A 267 -16.87 27.57 -0.50
C GLY A 267 -17.68 26.32 -0.88
N GLY A 268 -18.21 25.65 0.14
CA GLY A 268 -18.96 24.41 -0.01
C GLY A 268 -18.12 23.23 -0.56
N LEU A 269 -18.82 22.19 -1.03
CA LEU A 269 -18.18 21.03 -1.65
C LEU A 269 -17.54 21.36 -2.99
N GLU A 270 -18.20 22.19 -3.80
CA GLU A 270 -17.70 22.60 -5.12
C GLU A 270 -16.38 23.38 -5.02
N GLY A 271 -16.28 24.34 -4.10
CA GLY A 271 -15.02 25.03 -3.82
C GLY A 271 -13.93 24.06 -3.33
N THR A 272 -14.30 23.05 -2.55
CA THR A 272 -13.36 22.00 -2.11
C THR A 272 -12.84 21.18 -3.29
N TYR A 273 -13.70 20.80 -4.23
CA TYR A 273 -13.30 20.07 -5.43
C TYR A 273 -12.37 20.90 -6.33
N ARG A 274 -12.66 22.19 -6.51
CA ARG A 274 -11.78 23.13 -7.24
C ARG A 274 -10.42 23.30 -6.57
N ALA A 275 -10.38 23.35 -5.24
CA ALA A 275 -9.14 23.37 -4.48
C ALA A 275 -8.31 22.10 -4.71
N ILE A 276 -8.97 20.93 -4.70
CA ILE A 276 -8.33 19.64 -4.96
C ILE A 276 -7.76 19.57 -6.38
N THR A 277 -8.55 19.92 -7.41
CA THR A 277 -8.08 19.85 -8.80
C THR A 277 -6.96 20.85 -9.06
N THR A 278 -7.03 22.06 -8.47
CA THR A 278 -5.97 23.07 -8.59
C THR A 278 -4.66 22.62 -7.94
N GLU A 279 -4.68 22.10 -6.71
CA GLU A 279 -3.46 21.61 -6.05
C GLU A 279 -2.93 20.35 -6.74
N ALA A 280 -3.80 19.42 -7.16
CA ALA A 280 -3.39 18.22 -7.89
C ALA A 280 -2.65 18.60 -9.20
N ARG A 281 -3.21 19.53 -9.98
CA ARG A 281 -2.55 20.03 -11.20
C ARG A 281 -1.20 20.67 -10.89
N ALA A 282 -1.14 21.57 -9.90
CA ALA A 282 0.10 22.25 -9.53
C ALA A 282 1.20 21.28 -9.06
N VAL A 283 0.83 20.21 -8.34
CA VAL A 283 1.77 19.16 -7.91
C VAL A 283 2.31 18.39 -9.12
N MET A 284 1.45 18.02 -10.06
CA MET A 284 1.86 17.22 -11.22
C MET A 284 2.62 18.05 -12.27
N GLU A 285 2.24 19.31 -12.49
CA GLU A 285 3.02 20.26 -13.31
C GLU A 285 4.41 20.49 -12.72
N LEU A 286 4.53 20.59 -11.38
CA LEU A 286 5.82 20.64 -10.71
C LEU A 286 6.63 19.36 -10.98
N ALA A 287 6.00 18.18 -10.90
CA ALA A 287 6.67 16.90 -11.17
C ALA A 287 7.25 16.84 -12.59
N VAL A 288 6.52 17.33 -13.59
CA VAL A 288 7.03 17.46 -14.97
C VAL A 288 8.18 18.45 -15.04
N SER A 289 8.04 19.63 -14.41
CA SER A 289 9.09 20.67 -14.43
C SER A 289 10.41 20.25 -13.77
N LEU A 290 10.32 19.31 -12.81
CA LEU A 290 11.47 18.73 -12.10
C LEU A 290 12.00 17.46 -12.76
N ASN A 291 11.51 17.11 -13.95
CA ASN A 291 11.86 15.90 -14.68
C ASN A 291 11.65 14.61 -13.87
N ALA A 292 10.72 14.64 -12.89
CA ALA A 292 10.36 13.49 -12.08
C ALA A 292 9.49 12.50 -12.85
N ILE A 293 8.65 13.04 -13.74
CA ILE A 293 7.80 12.33 -14.70
C ILE A 293 7.86 13.10 -16.02
N THR A 294 7.53 12.44 -17.12
CA THR A 294 7.51 13.07 -18.45
C THR A 294 6.14 13.67 -18.78
N ALA A 295 5.08 12.95 -18.41
CA ALA A 295 3.70 13.37 -18.63
C ALA A 295 2.77 12.75 -17.57
N PHE A 296 1.57 13.31 -17.47
CA PHE A 296 0.50 12.74 -16.67
C PHE A 296 -0.87 12.95 -17.32
N ARG A 297 -1.81 12.05 -17.02
CA ARG A 297 -3.21 12.09 -17.47
C ARG A 297 -4.12 11.93 -16.26
N PRO A 298 -5.06 12.87 -15.98
CA PRO A 298 -6.09 12.64 -14.97
C PRO A 298 -7.04 11.52 -15.43
N LEU A 299 -7.51 10.69 -14.50
CA LEU A 299 -8.48 9.64 -14.84
C LEU A 299 -9.91 10.15 -14.59
N ASP A 300 -10.74 10.06 -15.61
CA ASP A 300 -12.19 10.26 -15.54
C ASP A 300 -12.92 9.01 -15.04
N ASN A 301 -14.25 9.05 -15.01
CA ASN A 301 -15.05 7.95 -14.46
C ASN A 301 -14.89 6.63 -15.24
N SER A 302 -14.73 6.71 -16.58
CA SER A 302 -14.58 5.53 -17.44
C SER A 302 -13.20 4.90 -17.24
N LEU A 303 -12.15 5.73 -17.22
CA LEU A 303 -10.78 5.30 -16.98
C LEU A 303 -10.62 4.68 -15.59
N VAL A 304 -11.19 5.31 -14.55
CA VAL A 304 -11.11 4.74 -13.21
C VAL A 304 -11.91 3.44 -13.09
N ALA A 305 -13.10 3.37 -13.67
CA ALA A 305 -13.90 2.15 -13.63
C ALA A 305 -13.15 0.97 -14.25
N SER A 306 -12.52 1.20 -15.40
CA SER A 306 -11.73 0.20 -16.14
C SER A 306 -10.51 -0.24 -15.34
N LEU A 307 -9.76 0.72 -14.78
CA LEU A 307 -8.61 0.42 -13.92
C LEU A 307 -9.01 -0.44 -12.71
N PHE A 308 -10.09 -0.09 -12.03
CA PHE A 308 -10.51 -0.82 -10.83
C PHE A 308 -11.09 -2.19 -11.16
N ALA A 309 -11.85 -2.31 -12.24
CA ALA A 309 -12.36 -3.59 -12.72
C ALA A 309 -11.18 -4.51 -13.10
N HIS A 310 -10.22 -4.00 -13.87
CA HIS A 310 -9.00 -4.71 -14.23
C HIS A 310 -8.13 -5.10 -13.02
N CYS A 311 -7.97 -4.22 -12.03
CA CYS A 311 -7.23 -4.57 -10.81
C CYS A 311 -7.90 -5.67 -9.98
N GLN A 312 -9.22 -5.84 -10.08
CA GLN A 312 -9.96 -6.91 -9.40
C GLN A 312 -10.00 -8.19 -10.24
N ASP A 313 -10.31 -8.09 -11.53
CA ASP A 313 -10.48 -9.20 -12.48
C ASP A 313 -9.79 -8.88 -13.82
N PRO A 314 -8.47 -9.07 -13.91
CA PRO A 314 -7.72 -8.76 -15.13
C PRO A 314 -8.01 -9.71 -16.29
N TYR A 315 -8.63 -10.87 -16.04
CA TYR A 315 -8.96 -11.85 -17.07
C TYR A 315 -10.27 -11.52 -17.82
N SER A 316 -11.17 -10.77 -17.18
CA SER A 316 -12.42 -10.32 -17.81
C SER A 316 -12.33 -8.88 -18.32
N TYR A 317 -11.48 -8.05 -17.72
CA TYR A 317 -11.39 -6.63 -18.04
C TYR A 317 -9.97 -6.26 -18.47
N ALA A 318 -9.80 -5.82 -19.71
CA ALA A 318 -8.56 -5.20 -20.16
C ALA A 318 -8.42 -3.80 -19.52
N ILE A 319 -7.19 -3.36 -19.26
CA ILE A 319 -6.95 -2.07 -18.60
C ILE A 319 -7.34 -0.87 -19.46
N ASP A 320 -7.36 -1.06 -20.79
CA ASP A 320 -7.70 -0.05 -21.79
C ASP A 320 -9.12 -0.19 -22.37
N ASP A 321 -9.92 -1.12 -21.86
CA ASP A 321 -11.33 -1.26 -22.26
C ASP A 321 -12.21 -0.34 -21.41
N TYR A 322 -12.48 0.85 -21.94
CA TYR A 322 -13.24 1.91 -21.24
C TYR A 322 -14.76 1.74 -21.29
N GLU A 323 -15.25 0.74 -22.01
CA GLU A 323 -16.69 0.50 -22.20
C GLU A 323 -17.20 -0.68 -21.36
N ALA A 324 -16.33 -1.65 -21.06
CA ALA A 324 -16.72 -2.84 -20.30
C ALA A 324 -17.10 -2.57 -18.83
N ALA A 325 -16.62 -1.47 -18.23
CA ALA A 325 -16.85 -1.15 -16.83
C ALA A 325 -17.41 0.27 -16.64
N SER A 326 -18.30 0.42 -15.64
CA SER A 326 -18.81 1.72 -15.22
C SER A 326 -18.58 1.94 -13.74
N ILE A 327 -18.58 3.19 -13.29
CA ILE A 327 -18.36 3.51 -11.86
C ILE A 327 -19.42 2.88 -10.94
N ASN A 328 -20.63 2.60 -11.47
CA ASN A 328 -21.71 1.97 -10.71
C ASN A 328 -21.57 0.44 -10.63
N THR A 329 -20.82 -0.16 -11.54
CA THR A 329 -20.61 -1.62 -11.67
C THR A 329 -19.15 -2.03 -11.41
N VAL A 330 -18.33 -1.08 -10.94
CA VAL A 330 -16.88 -1.25 -10.81
C VAL A 330 -16.49 -2.32 -9.77
N TRP A 331 -17.30 -2.50 -8.73
CA TRP A 331 -17.04 -3.46 -7.67
C TRP A 331 -17.51 -4.85 -8.10
N GLN A 332 -16.57 -5.79 -8.17
CA GLN A 332 -16.81 -7.15 -8.64
C GLN A 332 -17.28 -8.06 -7.50
N HIS A 333 -17.78 -9.26 -7.82
CA HIS A 333 -18.06 -10.25 -6.78
C HIS A 333 -16.74 -10.73 -6.16
N LEU A 334 -16.61 -10.62 -4.85
CA LEU A 334 -15.41 -11.00 -4.10
C LEU A 334 -15.75 -12.10 -3.12
N ASP A 335 -15.06 -13.24 -3.19
CA ASP A 335 -15.21 -14.35 -2.24
C ASP A 335 -13.86 -14.68 -1.57
N ALA A 336 -13.71 -14.28 -0.31
CA ALA A 336 -12.57 -14.65 0.52
C ALA A 336 -12.75 -15.95 1.32
N ASN A 337 -13.85 -16.68 1.12
CA ASN A 337 -14.01 -18.03 1.64
C ASN A 337 -13.56 -19.10 0.65
N ALA A 338 -13.46 -18.76 -0.65
CA ALA A 338 -13.02 -19.66 -1.71
C ALA A 338 -11.62 -20.23 -1.47
N SER A 339 -10.67 -19.38 -1.00
CA SER A 339 -9.30 -19.78 -0.71
C SER A 339 -8.85 -19.30 0.67
N ARG A 340 -7.91 -20.04 1.29
CA ARG A 340 -7.22 -19.57 2.49
C ARG A 340 -6.20 -18.47 2.19
N HIS A 341 -5.65 -18.44 0.98
CA HIS A 341 -4.52 -17.61 0.60
C HIS A 341 -4.90 -16.43 -0.32
N GLY A 342 -5.99 -16.52 -1.07
CA GLY A 342 -6.45 -15.44 -1.96
C GLY A 342 -7.94 -15.10 -1.83
N VAL A 343 -8.35 -13.98 -2.42
CA VAL A 343 -9.76 -13.67 -2.72
C VAL A 343 -10.04 -14.13 -4.14
N GLN A 344 -11.10 -14.92 -4.32
CA GLN A 344 -11.60 -15.24 -5.65
C GLN A 344 -12.48 -14.10 -6.16
N VAL A 345 -12.29 -13.70 -7.42
CA VAL A 345 -13.08 -12.64 -8.07
C VAL A 345 -13.92 -13.25 -9.18
N ASN A 346 -15.25 -13.00 -9.15
CA ASN A 346 -16.21 -13.51 -10.14
C ASN A 346 -16.13 -15.02 -10.42
N GLY A 347 -15.67 -15.83 -9.45
CA GLY A 347 -15.50 -17.27 -9.63
C GLY A 347 -14.35 -17.69 -10.57
N LYS A 348 -13.48 -16.75 -10.96
CA LYS A 348 -12.35 -16.98 -11.88
C LYS A 348 -11.02 -16.89 -11.11
N GLY A 349 -10.36 -15.74 -11.18
CA GLY A 349 -9.00 -15.53 -10.67
C GLY A 349 -8.93 -15.36 -9.15
N PHE A 350 -7.77 -15.71 -8.60
CA PHE A 350 -7.43 -15.55 -7.19
C PHE A 350 -6.40 -14.44 -7.02
N THR A 351 -6.72 -13.44 -6.21
CA THR A 351 -5.80 -12.35 -5.87
C THR A 351 -5.28 -12.51 -4.44
N ARG A 352 -3.96 -12.53 -4.27
CA ARG A 352 -3.30 -12.52 -2.96
C ARG A 352 -2.54 -11.22 -2.75
N VAL A 353 -2.52 -10.75 -1.51
CA VAL A 353 -1.90 -9.47 -1.12
C VAL A 353 -0.86 -9.69 -0.04
N GLY A 354 0.33 -9.15 -0.26
CA GLY A 354 1.45 -9.09 0.66
C GLY A 354 1.71 -7.67 1.16
N TYR A 355 2.17 -7.56 2.40
CA TYR A 355 2.67 -6.33 3.01
C TYR A 355 4.17 -6.46 3.21
N ILE A 356 4.94 -5.46 2.78
CA ILE A 356 6.37 -5.40 3.06
C ILE A 356 6.54 -4.55 4.33
N PRO A 357 6.87 -5.16 5.48
CA PRO A 357 7.03 -4.43 6.71
C PRO A 357 8.33 -3.62 6.70
N ARG A 358 8.50 -2.75 7.70
CA ARG A 358 9.67 -1.86 7.79
C ARG A 358 10.99 -2.61 8.00
N ASP A 359 10.94 -3.74 8.71
CA ASP A 359 12.02 -4.72 8.87
C ASP A 359 12.08 -5.73 7.71
N GLY A 360 11.22 -5.54 6.70
CA GLY A 360 11.20 -6.31 5.47
C GLY A 360 12.33 -5.93 4.52
N PHE A 361 12.91 -4.75 4.63
CA PHE A 361 14.04 -4.32 3.80
C PHE A 361 15.38 -4.66 4.44
N GLU A 362 16.38 -4.87 3.61
CA GLU A 362 17.77 -4.93 4.02
C GLU A 362 18.20 -3.62 4.70
N VAL A 363 19.08 -3.81 5.66
CA VAL A 363 19.54 -2.75 6.54
C VAL A 363 20.76 -2.11 5.92
N GLY A 364 20.59 -0.94 5.31
CA GLY A 364 21.69 -0.23 4.68
C GLY A 364 21.23 0.72 3.57
N GLU A 365 22.20 1.07 2.74
CA GLU A 365 21.97 1.83 1.51
C GLU A 365 21.34 0.92 0.45
N LEU A 366 20.21 1.35 -0.08
CA LEU A 366 19.51 0.71 -1.18
C LEU A 366 19.64 1.58 -2.44
N PRO A 367 19.92 1.00 -3.62
CA PRO A 367 19.84 1.75 -4.87
C PRO A 367 18.46 2.38 -5.04
N VAL A 368 18.39 3.60 -5.58
CA VAL A 368 17.08 4.25 -5.87
C VAL A 368 16.22 3.45 -6.82
N GLN A 369 16.84 2.60 -7.63
CA GLN A 369 16.20 1.71 -8.60
C GLN A 369 15.85 0.32 -8.04
N ALA A 370 16.12 0.03 -6.76
CA ALA A 370 15.95 -1.32 -6.20
C ALA A 370 14.55 -1.91 -6.43
N LEU A 371 13.50 -1.08 -6.34
CA LEU A 371 12.12 -1.51 -6.55
C LEU A 371 11.78 -1.85 -8.01
N LYS A 372 12.64 -1.55 -8.99
CA LYS A 372 12.46 -1.93 -10.40
C LYS A 372 12.31 -3.44 -10.56
N HIS A 373 13.02 -4.23 -9.74
CA HIS A 373 12.94 -5.69 -9.74
C HIS A 373 11.55 -6.21 -9.32
N LEU A 374 10.81 -5.45 -8.50
CA LEU A 374 9.44 -5.80 -8.11
C LEU A 374 8.38 -5.41 -9.14
N VAL A 375 8.74 -4.59 -10.13
CA VAL A 375 7.82 -4.12 -11.18
C VAL A 375 8.03 -4.89 -12.49
N SER A 376 9.29 -5.15 -12.85
CA SER A 376 9.69 -5.71 -14.15
C SER A 376 10.68 -6.89 -14.07
N GLY A 377 11.06 -7.30 -12.85
CA GLY A 377 12.07 -8.33 -12.62
C GLY A 377 11.51 -9.71 -12.28
N ILE A 378 10.21 -9.93 -12.46
CA ILE A 378 9.54 -11.18 -12.10
C ILE A 378 9.48 -12.09 -13.32
N TYR A 379 10.00 -13.31 -13.17
CA TYR A 379 10.00 -14.31 -14.24
C TYR A 379 9.50 -15.66 -13.71
N PRO A 380 8.55 -16.33 -14.39
CA PRO A 380 7.79 -15.85 -15.56
C PRO A 380 6.92 -14.62 -15.24
N PRO A 381 6.50 -13.83 -16.25
CA PRO A 381 5.60 -12.70 -16.06
C PRO A 381 4.33 -13.07 -15.30
N VAL A 382 3.94 -12.21 -14.36
CA VAL A 382 2.75 -12.41 -13.53
C VAL A 382 1.97 -11.12 -13.49
N ILE A 383 0.64 -11.20 -13.55
CA ILE A 383 -0.21 -10.03 -13.34
C ILE A 383 -0.09 -9.58 -11.89
N HIS A 384 0.62 -8.48 -11.64
CA HIS A 384 0.92 -8.01 -10.28
C HIS A 384 0.84 -6.49 -10.16
N SER A 385 0.68 -6.02 -8.92
CA SER A 385 0.64 -4.61 -8.58
C SER A 385 1.55 -4.31 -7.41
N VAL A 386 2.32 -3.22 -7.51
CA VAL A 386 3.13 -2.67 -6.42
C VAL A 386 2.51 -1.35 -5.97
N SER A 387 2.22 -1.23 -4.69
CA SER A 387 1.60 -0.06 -4.07
C SER A 387 2.50 0.50 -2.98
N TRP A 388 3.10 1.65 -3.24
CA TRP A 388 3.94 2.38 -2.28
C TRP A 388 3.23 3.63 -1.79
N ILE A 389 2.86 3.67 -0.51
CA ILE A 389 2.10 4.79 0.07
C ILE A 389 3.02 5.58 0.98
N ASN A 390 3.12 6.89 0.75
CA ASN A 390 3.81 7.83 1.63
C ASN A 390 2.78 8.69 2.37
N ALA A 391 2.71 8.55 3.69
CA ALA A 391 2.04 9.50 4.58
C ALA A 391 3.01 10.65 4.91
N LEU A 392 2.68 11.84 4.44
CA LEU A 392 3.57 12.99 4.49
C LEU A 392 3.51 13.69 5.85
N GLU A 393 4.66 14.15 6.32
CA GLU A 393 4.81 14.83 7.61
C GLU A 393 5.58 16.14 7.43
N ASP A 394 5.05 17.20 8.03
CA ASP A 394 5.69 18.51 8.05
C ASP A 394 7.10 18.44 8.66
N GLY A 395 8.01 19.25 8.11
CA GLY A 395 9.41 19.28 8.55
C GLY A 395 9.58 19.58 10.04
N GLN A 396 8.72 20.41 10.65
CA GLN A 396 8.81 20.71 12.07
C GLN A 396 8.49 19.48 12.93
N GLN A 397 7.38 18.79 12.67
CA GLN A 397 7.01 17.55 13.36
C GLN A 397 8.06 16.45 13.11
N ALA A 398 8.52 16.31 11.86
CA ALA A 398 9.54 15.35 11.48
C ALA A 398 10.86 15.57 12.25
N ARG A 399 11.31 16.83 12.39
CA ARG A 399 12.50 17.20 13.19
C ARG A 399 12.35 16.84 14.65
N VAL A 400 11.18 17.10 15.25
CA VAL A 400 10.91 16.75 16.66
C VAL A 400 10.99 15.23 16.86
N LYS A 401 10.39 14.44 15.96
CA LYS A 401 10.49 12.98 15.99
C LYS A 401 11.93 12.50 15.80
N ALA A 402 12.66 13.04 14.81
CA ALA A 402 14.04 12.69 14.54
C ALA A 402 14.96 12.96 15.74
N ARG A 403 14.84 14.13 16.38
CA ARG A 403 15.58 14.46 17.61
C ARG A 403 15.30 13.45 18.72
N ARG A 404 14.03 13.14 18.96
CA ARG A 404 13.63 12.16 19.98
C ARG A 404 14.22 10.77 19.70
N HIS A 405 14.18 10.31 18.46
CA HIS A 405 14.71 9.01 18.07
C HIS A 405 16.23 8.95 18.24
N ARG A 406 16.94 9.97 17.75
CA ARG A 406 18.39 10.10 17.93
C ARG A 406 18.79 10.09 19.41
N THR A 407 18.11 10.87 20.26
CA THR A 407 18.38 10.88 21.71
C THR A 407 18.18 9.50 22.34
N ARG A 408 17.12 8.79 21.95
CA ARG A 408 16.83 7.45 22.48
C ARG A 408 17.86 6.41 22.04
N ASP A 409 18.30 6.46 20.80
CA ASP A 409 19.31 5.52 20.28
C ASP A 409 20.66 5.74 20.96
N TYR A 410 21.07 7.00 21.18
CA TYR A 410 22.26 7.30 22.01
C TYR A 410 22.10 6.80 23.44
N ALA A 411 20.92 6.97 24.05
CA ALA A 411 20.67 6.48 25.41
C ALA A 411 20.79 4.96 25.50
N LYS A 412 20.22 4.22 24.54
CA LYS A 412 20.33 2.75 24.44
C LYS A 412 21.78 2.30 24.24
N LYS A 413 22.52 2.93 23.32
CA LYS A 413 23.94 2.64 23.10
C LYS A 413 24.75 2.83 24.39
N ARG A 414 24.51 3.93 25.11
CA ARG A 414 25.18 4.22 26.38
C ARG A 414 24.79 3.24 27.49
N GLU A 415 23.52 2.82 27.55
CA GLU A 415 23.05 1.82 28.49
C GLU A 415 23.70 0.46 28.26
N ARG A 416 23.78 -0.01 27.01
CA ARG A 416 24.46 -1.27 26.67
C ARG A 416 25.97 -1.22 26.94
N ALA A 417 26.62 -0.11 26.60
CA ALA A 417 28.02 0.11 26.92
C ALA A 417 28.28 0.00 28.43
N LYS A 418 27.40 0.57 29.26
CA LYS A 418 27.47 0.41 30.73
C LYS A 418 27.27 -1.03 31.19
N LYS A 419 26.46 -1.83 30.49
CA LYS A 419 26.20 -3.25 30.78
C LYS A 419 27.29 -4.19 30.23
N GLY A 420 28.29 -3.66 29.51
CA GLY A 420 29.34 -4.48 28.88
C GLY A 420 28.81 -5.45 27.81
N THR A 421 27.61 -5.21 27.27
CA THR A 421 27.00 -6.09 26.27
C THR A 421 27.52 -5.75 24.87
N ILE A 422 28.01 -6.76 24.15
CA ILE A 422 28.48 -6.61 22.77
C ILE A 422 27.26 -6.57 21.83
N SER A 423 27.22 -5.58 20.95
CA SER A 423 26.15 -5.40 19.94
C SER A 423 26.38 -6.34 18.75
N ASP A 424 25.30 -6.74 18.10
CA ASP A 424 25.29 -7.51 16.85
C ASP A 424 25.40 -6.62 15.59
N GLY A 425 25.66 -5.32 15.76
CA GLY A 425 25.69 -4.32 14.68
C GLY A 425 24.34 -3.63 14.44
N THR A 426 23.23 -4.18 14.95
CA THR A 426 21.89 -3.62 14.69
C THR A 426 21.71 -2.24 15.32
N ASP A 427 22.26 -2.02 16.52
CA ASP A 427 22.17 -0.74 17.21
C ASP A 427 23.02 0.34 16.52
N GLU A 428 24.18 -0.04 15.99
CA GLU A 428 25.06 0.84 15.22
C GLU A 428 24.35 1.31 13.96
N VAL A 429 23.70 0.41 13.22
CA VAL A 429 22.95 0.81 12.02
C VAL A 429 21.72 1.64 12.37
N MET A 430 20.99 1.29 13.43
CA MET A 430 19.83 2.08 13.89
C MET A 430 20.24 3.51 14.30
N LEU A 431 21.41 3.65 14.94
CA LEU A 431 21.96 4.97 15.28
C LEU A 431 22.37 5.71 14.00
N GLY A 432 23.06 5.07 13.07
CA GLY A 432 23.45 5.65 11.79
C GLY A 432 22.25 6.16 10.99
N ALA A 433 21.17 5.36 10.89
CA ALA A 433 19.92 5.78 10.24
C ALA A 433 19.25 6.98 10.94
N SER A 434 19.29 7.03 12.27
CA SER A 434 18.81 8.18 13.05
C SER A 434 19.67 9.43 12.87
N GLU A 435 20.98 9.28 12.74
CA GLU A 435 21.92 10.36 12.45
C GLU A 435 21.71 10.91 11.04
N GLN A 436 21.63 10.05 10.03
CA GLN A 436 21.34 10.43 8.65
C GLN A 436 20.01 11.18 8.57
N ARG A 437 18.94 10.65 9.15
CA ARG A 437 17.64 11.33 9.19
C ARG A 437 17.70 12.71 9.87
N ALA A 438 18.54 12.85 10.90
CA ALA A 438 18.72 14.14 11.56
C ALA A 438 19.50 15.14 10.70
N LEU A 439 20.45 14.66 9.88
CA LEU A 439 21.17 15.46 8.88
C LEU A 439 20.23 15.89 7.75
N ASP A 440 19.45 14.96 7.19
CA ASP A 440 18.50 15.26 6.10
C ASP A 440 17.47 16.30 6.54
N LEU A 441 16.99 16.22 7.79
CA LEU A 441 15.98 17.14 8.33
C LEU A 441 16.57 18.43 8.93
N MET A 442 17.87 18.72 8.72
CA MET A 442 18.46 19.97 9.19
C MET A 442 17.70 21.19 8.61
N PRO A 443 17.50 22.27 9.39
CA PRO A 443 16.91 23.49 8.87
C PRO A 443 17.67 23.98 7.63
N GLY A 444 16.93 24.32 6.56
CA GLY A 444 17.52 24.79 5.31
C GLY A 444 17.74 23.72 4.23
N GLN A 445 17.67 22.43 4.56
CA GLN A 445 17.84 21.35 3.57
C GLN A 445 16.64 21.14 2.63
N GLY A 446 15.47 21.69 2.98
CA GLY A 446 14.26 21.54 2.17
C GLY A 446 13.61 20.15 2.22
N HIS A 447 14.17 19.19 2.96
CA HIS A 447 13.57 17.87 3.17
C HIS A 447 12.49 17.89 4.27
N HIS A 448 11.54 16.96 4.12
CA HIS A 448 10.39 16.78 5.00
C HIS A 448 10.30 15.32 5.49
N GLY A 449 9.39 15.03 6.41
CA GLY A 449 9.18 13.67 6.89
C GLY A 449 8.20 12.90 6.01
N ALA A 450 8.39 11.58 5.93
CA ALA A 450 7.38 10.65 5.44
C ALA A 450 7.37 9.39 6.31
N SER A 451 6.19 8.81 6.49
CA SER A 451 6.03 7.41 6.88
C SER A 451 5.54 6.65 5.66
N TRP A 452 6.08 5.47 5.40
CA TRP A 452 5.70 4.68 4.23
C TRP A 452 5.12 3.32 4.62
N ALA A 453 4.40 2.74 3.66
CA ALA A 453 3.94 1.35 3.66
C ALA A 453 3.97 0.84 2.22
N ALA A 454 4.44 -0.38 2.04
CA ALA A 454 4.57 -1.01 0.74
C ALA A 454 3.74 -2.30 0.70
N TYR A 455 2.97 -2.46 -0.37
CA TYR A 455 2.12 -3.61 -0.59
C TYR A 455 2.35 -4.15 -2.00
N LEU A 456 2.19 -5.46 -2.14
CA LEU A 456 2.30 -6.19 -3.39
C LEU A 456 1.03 -7.03 -3.52
N SER A 457 0.48 -7.12 -4.71
CA SER A 457 -0.55 -8.12 -5.01
C SER A 457 -0.26 -8.80 -6.32
N TYR A 458 -0.73 -10.02 -6.47
CA TYR A 458 -0.72 -10.72 -7.74
C TYR A 458 -2.00 -11.52 -7.91
N THR A 459 -2.36 -11.74 -9.16
CA THR A 459 -3.56 -12.48 -9.56
C THR A 459 -3.15 -13.69 -10.38
N VAL A 460 -3.71 -14.84 -10.04
CA VAL A 460 -3.51 -16.12 -10.75
C VAL A 460 -4.85 -16.71 -11.15
N GLU A 461 -4.84 -17.61 -12.12
CA GLU A 461 -6.06 -18.25 -12.63
C GLU A 461 -6.56 -19.36 -11.69
N SER A 462 -5.64 -20.09 -11.06
CA SER A 462 -5.93 -21.23 -10.18
C SER A 462 -5.38 -21.03 -8.77
N GLU A 463 -6.10 -21.52 -7.75
CA GLU A 463 -5.65 -21.50 -6.36
C GLU A 463 -4.29 -22.20 -6.17
N ASP A 464 -4.04 -23.30 -6.90
CA ASP A 464 -2.81 -24.09 -6.78
C ASP A 464 -1.55 -23.30 -7.14
N GLN A 465 -1.69 -22.26 -7.98
CA GLN A 465 -0.58 -21.41 -8.41
C GLN A 465 -0.22 -20.34 -7.37
N LEU A 466 -1.05 -20.12 -6.34
CA LEU A 466 -0.81 -19.05 -5.37
C LEU A 466 0.53 -19.23 -4.66
N GLU A 467 0.87 -20.43 -4.20
CA GLU A 467 2.11 -20.65 -3.47
C GLU A 467 3.36 -20.57 -4.36
N SER A 468 3.32 -21.18 -5.56
CA SER A 468 4.47 -21.17 -6.47
C SER A 468 4.79 -19.75 -6.96
N VAL A 469 3.77 -18.95 -7.28
CA VAL A 469 3.96 -17.56 -7.71
C VAL A 469 4.44 -16.68 -6.56
N ALA A 470 3.98 -16.93 -5.31
CA ALA A 470 4.51 -16.23 -4.14
C ALA A 470 6.03 -16.46 -3.99
N THR A 471 6.53 -17.68 -4.22
CA THR A 471 7.97 -17.97 -4.17
C THR A 471 8.75 -17.20 -5.23
N HIS A 472 8.25 -17.09 -6.47
CA HIS A 472 8.90 -16.28 -7.51
C HIS A 472 8.91 -14.79 -7.15
N LEU A 473 7.81 -14.27 -6.58
CA LEU A 473 7.74 -12.88 -6.11
C LEU A 473 8.69 -12.63 -4.95
N GLU A 474 8.81 -13.55 -3.99
CA GLU A 474 9.78 -13.45 -2.90
C GLU A 474 11.23 -13.46 -3.40
N ALA A 475 11.54 -14.25 -4.43
CA ALA A 475 12.85 -14.25 -5.07
C ALA A 475 13.15 -12.90 -5.76
N ALA A 476 12.19 -12.35 -6.52
CA ALA A 476 12.32 -11.02 -7.13
C ALA A 476 12.44 -9.91 -6.07
N ALA A 477 11.70 -10.04 -4.96
CA ALA A 477 11.76 -9.14 -3.82
C ALA A 477 13.14 -9.16 -3.14
N SER A 478 13.75 -10.34 -3.01
CA SER A 478 15.13 -10.46 -2.49
C SER A 478 16.12 -9.66 -3.33
N ASN A 479 15.98 -9.65 -4.66
CA ASN A 479 16.83 -8.84 -5.55
C ASN A 479 16.57 -7.33 -5.39
N ALA A 480 15.39 -6.93 -4.92
CA ALA A 480 15.05 -5.55 -4.56
C ALA A 480 15.51 -5.14 -3.15
N GLY A 481 16.28 -6.00 -2.45
CA GLY A 481 16.66 -5.78 -1.06
C GLY A 481 15.51 -5.99 -0.07
N VAL A 482 14.48 -6.75 -0.44
CA VAL A 482 13.38 -7.14 0.46
C VAL A 482 13.64 -8.55 1.00
N ARG A 483 13.94 -8.65 2.29
CA ARG A 483 14.19 -9.89 3.02
C ARG A 483 12.97 -10.78 3.19
N HIS A 484 11.79 -10.18 3.38
CA HIS A 484 10.56 -10.94 3.56
C HIS A 484 9.30 -10.13 3.25
N ILE A 485 8.29 -10.84 2.76
CA ILE A 485 6.94 -10.33 2.52
C ILE A 485 5.99 -10.97 3.53
N GLN A 486 5.14 -10.17 4.17
CA GLN A 486 4.08 -10.67 5.03
C GLN A 486 2.79 -10.83 4.23
N TRP A 487 2.49 -12.05 3.82
CA TRP A 487 1.21 -12.37 3.19
C TRP A 487 0.05 -12.10 4.16
N LEU A 488 -0.95 -11.37 3.69
CA LEU A 488 -2.11 -10.93 4.48
C LEU A 488 -3.20 -12.01 4.49
N ASP A 489 -2.79 -13.24 4.76
CA ASP A 489 -3.69 -14.40 4.78
C ASP A 489 -4.78 -14.21 5.85
N LEU A 490 -6.02 -14.64 5.55
CA LEU A 490 -7.25 -14.43 6.34
C LEU A 490 -7.77 -12.98 6.38
N LYS A 491 -7.12 -12.06 5.67
CA LYS A 491 -7.51 -10.64 5.55
C LYS A 491 -7.52 -10.16 4.10
N GLN A 492 -7.52 -11.07 3.13
CA GLN A 492 -7.26 -10.71 1.74
C GLN A 492 -8.34 -9.78 1.18
N ASP A 493 -9.60 -9.99 1.54
CA ASP A 493 -10.70 -9.10 1.18
C ASP A 493 -10.50 -7.68 1.71
N LEU A 494 -9.96 -7.53 2.93
CA LEU A 494 -9.61 -6.23 3.49
C LEU A 494 -8.37 -5.63 2.83
N ALA A 495 -7.44 -6.49 2.44
CA ALA A 495 -6.16 -6.11 1.87
C ALA A 495 -6.27 -5.63 0.41
N LEU A 496 -7.29 -6.03 -0.33
CA LEU A 496 -7.50 -5.51 -1.70
C LEU A 496 -7.54 -3.97 -1.75
N ALA A 497 -8.08 -3.31 -0.72
CA ALA A 497 -8.14 -1.84 -0.70
C ALA A 497 -6.78 -1.13 -0.69
N VAL A 498 -5.69 -1.79 -0.28
CA VAL A 498 -4.34 -1.18 -0.23
C VAL A 498 -3.55 -1.38 -1.52
N VAL A 499 -4.02 -2.29 -2.38
CA VAL A 499 -3.49 -2.55 -3.73
C VAL A 499 -4.44 -2.07 -4.84
N LEU A 500 -5.45 -1.30 -4.46
CA LEU A 500 -6.19 -0.41 -5.37
C LEU A 500 -5.66 1.02 -5.21
N PRO A 501 -5.74 1.86 -6.26
CA PRO A 501 -5.29 3.26 -6.21
C PRO A 501 -6.27 4.15 -5.43
N LEU A 502 -6.40 3.89 -4.12
CA LEU A 502 -7.33 4.54 -3.19
C LEU A 502 -6.65 5.39 -2.11
N GLY A 503 -5.31 5.51 -2.11
CA GLY A 503 -4.56 6.26 -1.10
C GLY A 503 -4.72 5.73 0.34
N ARG A 504 -5.05 4.44 0.49
CA ARG A 504 -5.26 3.74 1.77
C ARG A 504 -4.07 2.86 2.10
N GLY A 505 -3.88 2.56 3.38
CA GLY A 505 -2.87 1.59 3.85
C GLY A 505 -1.97 2.11 4.97
N ILE A 506 -2.08 3.40 5.33
CA ILE A 506 -1.45 3.97 6.51
C ILE A 506 -2.53 4.66 7.35
N ARG A 507 -2.62 4.26 8.63
CA ARG A 507 -3.37 5.01 9.65
C ARG A 507 -2.37 5.84 10.43
N THR A 508 -2.43 7.16 10.24
CA THR A 508 -1.66 8.16 11.00
C THR A 508 -2.25 8.42 12.36
#